data_AF-A0AAD2CEA7-F1
#
_entry.id   AF-A0AAD2CEA7-F1
#
_cell.length_a   1.000
_cell.length_b   1.000
_cell.length_c   1.000
_cell.angle_alpha   90.00
_cell.angle_beta   90.00
_cell.angle_gamma   90.00
#
_symmetry.space_group_name_H-M   'P 1'
#
loop_
_entity.id
_entity.type
_entity.pdbx_description
1 polymer ?
#
loop_
_entity_poly.entity_id
_entity_poly.type
_entity_poly.pdbx_seq_one_letter_code
_entity_poly.pdbx_strand_id
1 'polypeptide(L)'
;MTRRRKALAAGKLPAQARATMVQNGKASEEILAPNSSPLEVAKFLERRVATRLQGKEAPSEHKAPPAMLALAQEIMEQVVNSKPTRLSESLPDTPQFNLVRDRFHAIFGKNNFVYTVPNSIYNSESPIDPNFHSLAGIYNSESPIDPNFHSLAGSQFIYMDLELAFPDFHILCCNCKSKDLTRKRDCYSQNKTLLRIVTDANETWCRPFKYKCNRCKHEFETNEGPFLANLPAFIRNQYPVDPRYAKKGNHCHLSKSASRIMSMHKSRFDLYFRSSLGISIQSSTTAFGVVRFCLPLIVETLGPYIFSEILTSSSVITLLQFLLAVIVTGAQAKKAEDAEPKKPPTKALDVLSDSESSGDDDDDDSPPTFEWTTIIKKSLVASTPKPVEDKKKSLLTAPKSPRTTMPGSTSLLRWTSPTTDQALCSS
;
A
#
# COMPACT_ATOMS: atom_id res chain seq x y z
N MET A 1 -14.97 22.33 -9.75
CA MET A 1 -15.29 22.60 -11.17
C MET A 1 -16.80 22.63 -11.48
N THR A 2 -17.62 21.68 -11.02
CA THR A 2 -19.02 21.48 -11.47
C THR A 2 -19.94 22.71 -11.42
N ARG A 3 -19.96 23.49 -10.32
CA ARG A 3 -20.75 24.75 -10.26
C ARG A 3 -20.33 25.77 -11.35
N ARG A 4 -19.01 25.91 -11.61
CA ARG A 4 -18.47 26.79 -12.68
C ARG A 4 -18.94 26.36 -14.08
N ARG A 5 -18.93 25.05 -14.39
CA ARG A 5 -19.45 24.54 -15.68
C ARG A 5 -20.96 24.77 -15.84
N LYS A 6 -21.77 24.63 -14.78
CA LYS A 6 -23.21 24.99 -14.83
C LYS A 6 -23.43 26.50 -15.05
N ALA A 7 -22.66 27.37 -14.41
CA ALA A 7 -22.75 28.82 -14.63
C ALA A 7 -22.36 29.23 -16.06
N LEU A 8 -21.38 28.54 -16.65
CA LEU A 8 -20.92 28.74 -18.03
C LEU A 8 -22.00 28.34 -19.04
N ALA A 9 -22.64 27.17 -18.85
CA ALA A 9 -23.78 26.73 -19.67
C ALA A 9 -25.03 27.63 -19.55
N ALA A 10 -25.19 28.31 -18.41
CA ALA A 10 -26.27 29.28 -18.19
C ALA A 10 -25.96 30.69 -18.71
N GLY A 11 -24.80 30.91 -19.34
CA GLY A 11 -24.37 32.21 -19.88
C GLY A 11 -24.04 33.30 -18.85
N LYS A 12 -24.23 33.05 -17.54
CA LYS A 12 -24.17 34.07 -16.45
C LYS A 12 -22.75 34.52 -16.05
N LEU A 13 -21.76 34.37 -16.93
CA LEU A 13 -20.40 34.89 -16.72
C LEU A 13 -20.21 36.21 -17.48
N PRO A 14 -19.71 37.29 -16.81
CA PRO A 14 -19.47 38.58 -17.45
C PRO A 14 -18.39 38.47 -18.53
N ALA A 15 -18.46 39.35 -19.53
CA ALA A 15 -17.61 39.27 -20.73
C ALA A 15 -16.11 39.20 -20.42
N GLN A 16 -15.63 39.97 -19.44
CA GLN A 16 -14.24 39.95 -18.99
C GLN A 16 -13.81 38.58 -18.46
N ALA A 17 -14.65 37.93 -17.63
CA ALA A 17 -14.38 36.58 -17.14
C ALA A 17 -14.43 35.52 -18.26
N ARG A 18 -15.24 35.74 -19.32
CA ARG A 18 -15.20 34.90 -20.53
C ARG A 18 -13.88 35.11 -21.29
N ALA A 19 -13.44 36.35 -21.48
CA ALA A 19 -12.18 36.67 -22.16
C ALA A 19 -10.96 36.06 -21.45
N THR A 20 -10.84 36.23 -20.13
CA THR A 20 -9.77 35.59 -19.34
C THR A 20 -9.85 34.06 -19.41
N MET A 21 -11.04 33.46 -19.47
CA MET A 21 -11.19 32.02 -19.67
C MET A 21 -10.87 31.55 -21.10
N VAL A 22 -11.01 32.39 -22.13
CA VAL A 22 -10.58 32.07 -23.51
C VAL A 22 -9.06 32.21 -23.65
N GLN A 23 -8.45 33.23 -23.03
CA GLN A 23 -6.99 33.38 -22.99
C GLN A 23 -6.34 32.24 -22.21
N ASN A 24 -6.81 31.93 -21.00
CA ASN A 24 -6.35 30.78 -20.22
C ASN A 24 -6.70 29.44 -20.90
N GLY A 25 -7.74 29.43 -21.74
CA GLY A 25 -8.10 28.28 -22.59
C GLY A 25 -7.04 28.03 -23.66
N LYS A 26 -6.71 29.03 -24.49
CA LYS A 26 -5.65 28.94 -25.50
C LYS A 26 -4.27 28.66 -24.90
N ALA A 27 -3.94 29.26 -23.75
CA ALA A 27 -2.73 28.95 -23.00
C ALA A 27 -2.75 27.54 -22.35
N SER A 28 -3.85 26.79 -22.47
CA SER A 28 -3.97 25.39 -22.06
C SER A 28 -4.09 24.40 -23.23
N GLU A 29 -3.95 24.88 -24.47
CA GLU A 29 -3.90 24.04 -25.69
C GLU A 29 -2.48 23.63 -26.09
N GLU A 30 -1.45 23.93 -25.26
CA GLU A 30 -0.23 23.11 -25.27
C GLU A 30 -0.61 21.71 -24.78
N ILE A 31 -0.89 20.85 -25.75
CA ILE A 31 -1.35 19.47 -25.58
C ILE A 31 -0.21 18.56 -26.02
N LEU A 32 0.08 17.54 -25.20
CA LEU A 32 1.07 16.53 -25.54
C LEU A 32 0.70 15.84 -26.86
N ALA A 33 1.60 15.89 -27.84
CA ALA A 33 1.37 15.25 -29.13
C ALA A 33 1.40 13.72 -28.98
N PRO A 34 0.57 12.95 -29.72
CA PRO A 34 0.56 11.48 -29.62
C PRO A 34 1.91 10.80 -29.92
N ASN A 35 2.82 11.51 -30.59
CA ASN A 35 4.15 11.03 -30.97
C ASN A 35 5.29 11.79 -30.26
N SER A 36 5.01 12.54 -29.19
CA SER A 36 6.06 13.23 -28.40
C SER A 36 7.09 12.23 -27.86
N SER A 37 8.37 12.56 -27.99
CA SER A 37 9.45 11.79 -27.39
C SER A 37 9.36 11.81 -25.85
N PRO A 38 9.87 10.80 -25.12
CA PRO A 38 9.82 10.77 -23.65
C PRO A 38 10.44 12.01 -22.98
N LEU A 39 11.40 12.67 -23.63
CA LEU A 39 12.01 13.92 -23.16
C LEU A 39 11.07 15.13 -23.31
N GLU A 40 10.28 15.19 -24.38
CA GLU A 40 9.24 16.21 -24.56
C GLU A 40 8.08 15.98 -23.59
N VAL A 41 7.69 14.71 -23.35
CA VAL A 41 6.71 14.35 -22.31
C VAL A 41 7.18 14.86 -20.94
N ALA A 42 8.44 14.59 -20.58
CA ALA A 42 9.04 15.05 -19.33
C ALA A 42 9.03 16.59 -19.21
N LYS A 43 9.59 17.30 -20.21
CA LYS A 43 9.68 18.78 -20.21
C LYS A 43 8.31 19.47 -20.20
N PHE A 44 7.32 18.90 -20.89
CA PHE A 44 5.94 19.39 -20.86
C PHE A 44 5.32 19.26 -19.46
N LEU A 45 5.42 18.07 -18.87
CA LEU A 45 4.90 17.81 -17.53
C LEU A 45 5.61 18.66 -16.47
N GLU A 46 6.92 18.86 -16.59
CA GLU A 46 7.72 19.72 -15.72
C GLU A 46 7.22 21.17 -15.72
N ARG A 47 7.16 21.83 -16.90
CA ARG A 47 6.61 23.20 -17.03
C ARG A 47 5.24 23.32 -16.37
N ARG A 48 4.35 22.38 -16.67
CA ARG A 48 2.97 22.36 -16.19
C ARG A 48 2.86 22.09 -14.68
N VAL A 49 3.77 21.30 -14.10
CA VAL A 49 3.84 21.10 -12.65
C VAL A 49 4.40 22.34 -11.95
N ALA A 50 5.42 23.01 -12.47
CA ALA A 50 5.99 24.21 -11.87
C ALA A 50 4.93 25.32 -11.73
N THR A 51 4.16 25.59 -12.79
CA THR A 51 3.00 26.52 -12.73
C THR A 51 1.92 26.07 -11.73
N ARG A 52 1.81 24.76 -11.43
CA ARG A 52 0.89 24.22 -10.43
C ARG A 52 1.46 24.25 -9.01
N LEU A 53 2.75 24.42 -8.78
CA LEU A 53 3.35 24.50 -7.44
C LEU A 53 3.29 25.92 -6.85
N GLN A 54 3.41 26.94 -7.71
CA GLN A 54 3.27 28.34 -7.33
C GLN A 54 1.97 28.59 -6.53
N GLY A 55 2.12 29.09 -5.30
CA GLY A 55 1.00 29.47 -4.42
C GLY A 55 0.23 28.32 -3.76
N LYS A 56 0.91 27.24 -3.32
CA LYS A 56 0.30 26.18 -2.49
C LYS A 56 1.11 25.86 -1.23
N GLU A 57 0.40 25.63 -0.14
CA GLU A 57 0.96 25.19 1.15
C GLU A 57 1.48 23.75 1.09
N ALA A 58 2.38 23.42 2.01
CA ALA A 58 2.90 22.06 2.19
C ALA A 58 1.78 21.07 2.56
N PRO A 59 1.82 19.81 2.07
CA PRO A 59 0.75 18.86 2.28
C PRO A 59 0.92 18.14 3.63
N SER A 60 -0.21 17.77 4.24
CA SER A 60 -0.22 16.85 5.38
C SER A 60 0.44 15.50 5.04
N GLU A 61 1.25 14.99 5.95
CA GLU A 61 2.14 13.81 5.90
C GLU A 61 1.62 12.55 5.18
N HIS A 62 0.31 12.29 5.15
CA HIS A 62 -0.28 11.12 4.47
C HIS A 62 -0.73 11.37 3.01
N LYS A 63 -0.18 12.38 2.35
CA LYS A 63 -0.46 12.72 0.95
C LYS A 63 0.83 12.64 0.12
N ALA A 64 0.70 12.37 -1.18
CA ALA A 64 1.83 12.40 -2.08
C ALA A 64 2.48 13.80 -2.12
N PRO A 65 3.80 13.91 -2.41
CA PRO A 65 4.48 15.19 -2.56
C PRO A 65 3.74 16.14 -3.53
N PRO A 66 3.80 17.48 -3.34
CA PRO A 66 3.06 18.42 -4.18
C PRO A 66 3.35 18.26 -5.66
N ALA A 67 4.61 18.02 -6.00
CA ALA A 67 5.06 17.79 -7.38
C ALA A 67 4.45 16.50 -7.97
N MET A 68 4.35 15.41 -7.19
CA MET A 68 3.70 14.17 -7.61
C MET A 68 2.18 14.33 -7.74
N LEU A 69 1.52 15.05 -6.82
CA LEU A 69 0.10 15.38 -6.94
C LEU A 69 -0.20 16.22 -8.18
N ALA A 70 0.68 17.17 -8.51
CA ALA A 70 0.56 18.02 -9.68
C ALA A 70 0.85 17.25 -10.98
N LEU A 71 1.89 16.40 -11.01
CA LEU A 71 2.24 15.50 -12.12
C LEU A 71 1.07 14.57 -12.43
N ALA A 72 0.54 13.92 -11.40
CA ALA A 72 -0.62 13.08 -11.48
C ALA A 72 -1.85 13.89 -11.98
N GLN A 73 -2.09 15.11 -11.47
CA GLN A 73 -3.20 15.94 -11.95
C GLN A 73 -3.05 16.36 -13.42
N GLU A 74 -1.83 16.62 -13.90
CA GLU A 74 -1.57 16.96 -15.30
C GLU A 74 -1.81 15.76 -16.22
N ILE A 75 -1.17 14.61 -15.94
CA ILE A 75 -1.40 13.36 -16.69
C ILE A 75 -2.90 13.03 -16.74
N MET A 76 -3.60 13.20 -15.61
CA MET A 76 -5.05 13.04 -15.54
C MET A 76 -5.82 14.00 -16.44
N GLU A 77 -5.47 15.28 -16.49
CA GLU A 77 -6.15 16.25 -17.35
C GLU A 77 -5.93 15.96 -18.85
N GLN A 78 -4.81 15.32 -19.22
CA GLN A 78 -4.56 14.87 -20.60
C GLN A 78 -5.38 13.63 -21.00
N VAL A 79 -5.67 12.71 -20.07
CA VAL A 79 -6.38 11.43 -20.33
C VAL A 79 -7.80 11.34 -19.76
N VAL A 80 -8.34 12.42 -19.15
CA VAL A 80 -9.73 12.45 -18.67
C VAL A 80 -10.69 12.65 -19.85
N ASN A 81 -11.30 11.55 -20.25
CA ASN A 81 -12.46 11.54 -21.12
C ASN A 81 -13.75 11.25 -20.34
N SER A 82 -14.90 11.62 -20.93
CA SER A 82 -16.23 11.22 -20.45
C SER A 82 -16.52 9.76 -20.79
N LYS A 83 -15.79 8.82 -20.16
CA LYS A 83 -15.95 7.38 -20.36
C LYS A 83 -17.39 6.92 -20.05
N PRO A 84 -17.89 5.86 -20.74
CA PRO A 84 -19.11 5.17 -20.34
C PRO A 84 -19.07 4.77 -18.87
N THR A 85 -20.23 4.80 -18.20
CA THR A 85 -20.32 4.41 -16.78
C THR A 85 -20.38 2.88 -16.60
N ARG A 86 -20.60 2.13 -17.67
CA ARG A 86 -20.71 0.65 -17.69
C ARG A 86 -19.63 0.04 -18.59
N LEU A 87 -19.19 -1.16 -18.23
CA LEU A 87 -18.15 -1.94 -18.94
C LEU A 87 -18.73 -3.11 -19.76
N SER A 88 -20.06 -3.26 -19.76
CA SER A 88 -20.78 -4.22 -20.60
C SER A 88 -20.84 -3.83 -22.07
N GLU A 89 -20.65 -2.55 -22.36
CA GLU A 89 -20.62 -1.97 -23.70
C GLU A 89 -19.17 -2.04 -24.25
N SER A 90 -19.02 -2.17 -25.57
CA SER A 90 -17.70 -2.05 -26.21
C SER A 90 -17.11 -0.66 -25.97
N LEU A 91 -15.78 -0.56 -25.91
CA LEU A 91 -15.12 0.75 -25.83
C LEU A 91 -15.59 1.63 -27.01
N PRO A 92 -15.96 2.90 -26.76
CA PRO A 92 -16.60 3.72 -27.79
C PRO A 92 -15.57 4.13 -28.84
N ASP A 93 -15.75 3.68 -30.08
CA ASP A 93 -14.90 4.08 -31.22
C ASP A 93 -15.28 5.48 -31.71
N THR A 94 -15.07 6.47 -30.84
CA THR A 94 -15.24 7.89 -31.17
C THR A 94 -13.88 8.55 -31.36
N PRO A 95 -13.75 9.56 -32.25
CA PRO A 95 -12.50 10.29 -32.43
C PRO A 95 -11.94 10.86 -31.12
N GLN A 96 -12.81 11.28 -30.19
CA GLN A 96 -12.42 11.77 -28.88
C GLN A 96 -11.88 10.67 -27.97
N PHE A 97 -12.44 9.45 -28.02
CA PHE A 97 -11.93 8.32 -27.25
C PHE A 97 -10.58 7.84 -27.77
N ASN A 98 -10.46 7.70 -29.09
CA ASN A 98 -9.20 7.33 -29.76
C ASN A 98 -8.10 8.33 -29.41
N LEU A 99 -8.33 9.64 -29.55
CA LEU A 99 -7.37 10.68 -29.16
C LEU A 99 -6.88 10.57 -27.70
N VAL A 100 -7.74 10.18 -26.75
CA VAL A 100 -7.32 9.97 -25.34
C VAL A 100 -6.58 8.65 -25.14
N ARG A 101 -6.96 7.57 -25.84
CA ARG A 101 -6.19 6.32 -25.82
C ARG A 101 -4.79 6.56 -26.39
N ASP A 102 -4.69 7.30 -27.47
CA ASP A 102 -3.43 7.57 -28.15
C ASP A 102 -2.52 8.48 -27.30
N ARG A 103 -3.07 9.51 -26.63
CA ARG A 103 -2.35 10.28 -25.58
C ARG A 103 -1.94 9.41 -24.38
N PHE A 104 -2.78 8.47 -23.96
CA PHE A 104 -2.43 7.54 -22.88
C PHE A 104 -1.26 6.64 -23.31
N HIS A 105 -1.25 6.11 -24.53
CA HIS A 105 -0.11 5.35 -25.07
C HIS A 105 1.13 6.21 -25.33
N ALA A 106 1.00 7.52 -25.57
CA ALA A 106 2.13 8.44 -25.64
C ALA A 106 2.82 8.65 -24.27
N ILE A 107 2.04 8.73 -23.18
CA ILE A 107 2.56 8.92 -21.81
C ILE A 107 3.10 7.59 -21.24
N PHE A 108 2.34 6.50 -21.37
CA PHE A 108 2.62 5.23 -20.69
C PHE A 108 3.26 4.16 -21.59
N GLY A 109 3.22 4.32 -22.91
CA GLY A 109 3.45 3.23 -23.86
C GLY A 109 2.22 2.36 -24.09
N LYS A 110 2.25 1.54 -25.15
CA LYS A 110 1.21 0.52 -25.41
C LYS A 110 1.33 -0.62 -24.41
N ASN A 111 0.20 -1.21 -24.00
CA ASN A 111 0.15 -2.34 -23.07
C ASN A 111 0.87 -2.10 -21.73
N ASN A 112 0.91 -0.84 -21.26
CA ASN A 112 1.51 -0.43 -19.99
C ASN A 112 0.65 0.64 -19.30
N PHE A 113 0.82 0.79 -17.99
CA PHE A 113 0.14 1.77 -17.14
C PHE A 113 1.04 2.36 -16.03
N VAL A 114 2.35 2.13 -16.10
CA VAL A 114 3.38 2.69 -15.21
C VAL A 114 4.21 3.72 -15.96
N TYR A 115 4.12 4.98 -15.52
CA TYR A 115 5.02 6.07 -15.94
C TYR A 115 6.18 6.15 -14.94
N THR A 116 7.42 6.22 -15.43
CA THR A 116 8.61 6.48 -14.59
C THR A 116 9.16 7.85 -14.96
N VAL A 117 9.36 8.72 -13.97
CA VAL A 117 9.94 10.05 -14.18
C VAL A 117 11.41 9.90 -14.58
N PRO A 118 11.86 10.38 -15.75
CA PRO A 118 13.24 10.18 -16.19
C PRO A 118 14.27 10.89 -15.30
N ASN A 119 15.34 10.18 -14.93
CA ASN A 119 16.49 10.78 -14.22
C ASN A 119 17.21 11.86 -15.04
N SER A 120 17.05 11.84 -16.37
CA SER A 120 17.62 12.82 -17.31
C SER A 120 16.98 14.22 -17.22
N ILE A 121 15.97 14.44 -16.37
CA ILE A 121 15.48 15.79 -16.05
C ILE A 121 16.53 16.58 -15.26
N TYR A 122 17.34 15.89 -14.44
CA TYR A 122 18.30 16.51 -13.52
C TYR A 122 19.74 16.43 -14.04
N ASN A 123 20.06 15.37 -14.79
CA ASN A 123 21.38 15.18 -15.41
C ASN A 123 21.50 15.98 -16.71
N SER A 124 21.39 17.31 -16.63
CA SER A 124 21.74 18.22 -17.72
C SER A 124 23.25 18.27 -18.00
N GLU A 125 24.07 17.72 -17.10
CA GLU A 125 25.50 17.45 -17.25
C GLU A 125 25.86 16.38 -18.32
N SER A 126 24.97 16.10 -19.29
CA SER A 126 25.45 15.54 -20.55
C SER A 126 26.50 16.53 -21.11
N PRO A 127 27.75 16.11 -21.36
CA PRO A 127 28.81 17.04 -21.73
C PRO A 127 28.37 17.85 -22.94
N ILE A 128 28.23 19.16 -22.73
CA ILE A 128 27.73 20.09 -23.74
C ILE A 128 28.69 20.01 -24.92
N ASP A 129 28.24 19.46 -26.04
CA ASP A 129 29.03 19.45 -27.28
C ASP A 129 29.31 20.92 -27.63
N PRO A 130 30.58 21.36 -27.59
CA PRO A 130 30.92 22.77 -27.81
C PRO A 130 30.62 23.23 -29.24
N ASN A 131 30.26 22.31 -30.14
CA ASN A 131 29.86 22.61 -31.51
C ASN A 131 28.33 22.77 -31.66
N PHE A 132 27.51 22.33 -30.70
CA PHE A 132 26.04 22.41 -30.79
C PHE A 132 25.45 23.79 -30.42
N HIS A 133 26.18 24.87 -30.72
CA HIS A 133 25.88 26.22 -30.26
C HIS A 133 24.62 26.85 -30.87
N SER A 134 24.06 26.29 -31.95
CA SER A 134 23.05 26.97 -32.79
C SER A 134 21.58 26.86 -32.32
N LEU A 135 21.26 26.10 -31.26
CA LEU A 135 19.90 26.01 -30.70
C LEU A 135 19.81 26.25 -29.18
N ALA A 136 20.94 26.41 -28.49
CA ALA A 136 20.97 26.69 -27.04
C ALA A 136 20.30 28.03 -26.67
N GLY A 137 20.37 29.03 -27.55
CA GLY A 137 19.90 30.41 -27.30
C GLY A 137 18.40 30.59 -27.05
N ILE A 138 17.57 29.53 -27.13
CA ILE A 138 16.14 29.56 -26.77
C ILE A 138 15.91 29.10 -25.31
N TYR A 139 16.89 28.43 -24.69
CA TYR A 139 16.80 27.90 -23.32
C TYR A 139 17.97 28.39 -22.42
N ASN A 140 18.31 29.68 -22.52
CA ASN A 140 19.02 30.40 -21.45
C ASN A 140 18.06 30.66 -20.27
N SER A 141 17.42 29.61 -19.74
CA SER A 141 16.53 29.69 -18.59
C SER A 141 17.35 29.51 -17.31
N GLU A 142 18.02 30.59 -16.87
CA GLU A 142 18.77 30.66 -15.60
C GLU A 142 17.91 30.44 -14.35
N SER A 143 16.58 30.35 -14.50
CA SER A 143 15.66 29.89 -13.47
C SER A 143 16.07 28.48 -13.00
N PRO A 144 16.53 28.30 -11.75
CA PRO A 144 16.93 26.99 -11.25
C PRO A 144 15.76 26.02 -11.26
N ILE A 145 16.04 24.75 -11.49
CA ILE A 145 15.06 23.65 -11.35
C ILE A 145 14.48 23.75 -9.93
N ASP A 146 13.15 23.85 -9.82
CA ASP A 146 12.48 23.95 -8.52
C ASP A 146 12.86 22.71 -7.68
N PRO A 147 13.47 22.87 -6.49
CA PRO A 147 14.06 21.76 -5.74
C PRO A 147 13.02 20.71 -5.32
N ASN A 148 11.73 21.05 -5.31
CA ASN A 148 10.64 20.08 -5.11
C ASN A 148 10.67 18.95 -6.16
N PHE A 149 11.17 19.21 -7.37
CA PHE A 149 11.25 18.22 -8.44
C PHE A 149 12.32 17.16 -8.23
N HIS A 150 13.41 17.41 -7.49
CA HIS A 150 14.44 16.37 -7.27
C HIS A 150 13.85 15.12 -6.59
N SER A 151 12.83 15.30 -5.74
CA SER A 151 12.08 14.20 -5.12
C SER A 151 11.32 13.29 -6.10
N LEU A 152 11.13 13.75 -7.35
CA LEU A 152 10.47 12.97 -8.40
C LEU A 152 11.43 12.11 -9.22
N ALA A 153 12.75 12.30 -9.13
CA ALA A 153 13.73 11.56 -9.93
C ALA A 153 13.55 10.04 -9.79
N GLY A 154 13.30 9.34 -10.90
CA GLY A 154 13.07 7.89 -10.91
C GLY A 154 11.80 7.42 -10.19
N SER A 155 10.99 8.33 -9.63
CA SER A 155 9.70 8.00 -9.02
C SER A 155 8.71 7.48 -10.06
N GLN A 156 7.75 6.67 -9.62
CA GLN A 156 6.79 6.02 -10.51
C GLN A 156 5.35 6.47 -10.24
N PHE A 157 4.61 6.72 -11.31
CA PHE A 157 3.17 6.99 -11.27
C PHE A 157 2.39 5.89 -12.00
N ILE A 158 1.49 5.23 -11.28
CA ILE A 158 0.69 4.10 -11.78
C ILE A 158 -0.74 4.57 -12.02
N TYR A 159 -1.18 4.58 -13.29
CA TYR A 159 -2.53 4.98 -13.69
C TYR A 159 -3.32 3.74 -14.14
N MET A 160 -3.94 3.03 -13.19
CA MET A 160 -4.41 1.65 -13.41
C MET A 160 -5.72 1.53 -14.22
N ASP A 161 -5.86 2.30 -15.28
CA ASP A 161 -6.99 2.28 -16.21
C ASP A 161 -6.78 1.19 -17.26
N LEU A 162 -7.02 -0.06 -16.85
CA LEU A 162 -6.77 -1.25 -17.69
C LEU A 162 -7.51 -1.22 -19.03
N GLU A 163 -8.61 -0.48 -19.15
CA GLU A 163 -9.36 -0.27 -20.40
C GLU A 163 -8.58 0.57 -21.45
N LEU A 164 -7.68 1.45 -21.00
CA LEU A 164 -6.79 2.21 -21.91
C LEU A 164 -5.48 1.47 -22.18
N ALA A 165 -4.95 0.81 -21.14
CA ALA A 165 -3.71 0.04 -21.25
C ALA A 165 -3.87 -1.20 -22.12
N PHE A 166 -4.99 -1.93 -21.98
CA PHE A 166 -5.25 -3.20 -22.65
C PHE A 166 -6.69 -3.23 -23.21
N PRO A 167 -6.95 -2.63 -24.38
CA PRO A 167 -8.31 -2.53 -24.95
C PRO A 167 -9.03 -3.89 -25.10
N ASP A 168 -8.28 -4.95 -25.39
CA ASP A 168 -8.79 -6.33 -25.56
C ASP A 168 -9.06 -7.05 -24.22
N PHE A 169 -8.67 -6.46 -23.08
CA PHE A 169 -8.82 -7.09 -21.77
C PHE A 169 -10.12 -6.70 -21.07
N HIS A 170 -11.07 -7.65 -21.03
CA HIS A 170 -12.30 -7.47 -20.26
C HIS A 170 -12.08 -7.63 -18.75
N ILE A 171 -12.29 -6.53 -18.01
CA ILE A 171 -12.30 -6.53 -16.55
C ILE A 171 -13.48 -7.39 -16.02
N LEU A 172 -13.19 -8.38 -15.18
CA LEU A 172 -14.19 -9.26 -14.57
C LEU A 172 -14.39 -8.92 -13.08
N CYS A 173 -15.61 -9.13 -12.57
CA CYS A 173 -15.85 -9.10 -11.13
C CYS A 173 -15.05 -10.20 -10.41
N CYS A 174 -14.16 -9.81 -9.49
CA CYS A 174 -13.36 -10.75 -8.69
C CYS A 174 -14.20 -11.84 -7.99
N ASN A 175 -15.39 -11.50 -7.49
CA ASN A 175 -16.35 -12.42 -6.85
C ASN A 175 -17.08 -13.31 -7.89
N CYS A 176 -18.02 -12.76 -8.67
CA CYS A 176 -18.94 -13.55 -9.50
C CYS A 176 -18.55 -13.69 -10.99
N LYS A 177 -17.33 -13.27 -11.37
CA LYS A 177 -16.75 -13.31 -12.72
C LYS A 177 -17.56 -12.61 -13.84
N SER A 178 -18.60 -11.86 -13.50
CA SER A 178 -19.39 -11.09 -14.47
C SER A 178 -18.57 -9.97 -15.12
N LYS A 179 -18.74 -9.77 -16.43
CA LYS A 179 -18.30 -8.56 -17.17
C LYS A 179 -19.15 -7.31 -16.85
N ASP A 180 -20.36 -7.51 -16.32
CA ASP A 180 -21.31 -6.44 -15.99
C ASP A 180 -20.87 -5.64 -14.74
N LEU A 181 -20.00 -4.67 -15.00
CA LEU A 181 -19.40 -3.75 -14.03
C LEU A 181 -19.82 -2.30 -14.33
N THR A 182 -20.00 -1.53 -13.27
CA THR A 182 -20.14 -0.07 -13.29
C THR A 182 -18.88 0.57 -12.73
N ARG A 183 -18.25 1.50 -13.47
CA ARG A 183 -17.15 2.31 -12.96
C ARG A 183 -17.67 3.31 -11.93
N LYS A 184 -16.97 3.44 -10.81
CA LYS A 184 -17.30 4.40 -9.74
C LYS A 184 -16.29 5.53 -9.69
N ARG A 185 -16.66 6.61 -9.01
CA ARG A 185 -15.74 7.67 -8.62
C ARG A 185 -14.64 7.06 -7.75
N ASP A 186 -13.39 7.31 -8.09
CA ASP A 186 -12.24 6.90 -7.29
C ASP A 186 -11.89 7.92 -6.20
N CYS A 187 -11.01 7.51 -5.29
CA CYS A 187 -10.56 8.33 -4.16
C CYS A 187 -9.88 9.62 -4.62
N TYR A 188 -9.13 9.61 -5.73
CA TYR A 188 -8.51 10.83 -6.26
C TYR A 188 -9.58 11.86 -6.71
N SER A 189 -10.61 11.42 -7.41
CA SER A 189 -11.72 12.27 -7.89
C SER A 189 -12.63 12.81 -6.77
N GLN A 190 -12.40 12.39 -5.53
CA GLN A 190 -13.10 12.86 -4.32
C GLN A 190 -12.16 13.67 -3.40
N ASN A 191 -11.01 13.10 -3.05
CA ASN A 191 -10.10 13.57 -1.99
C ASN A 191 -8.71 14.00 -2.51
N LYS A 192 -8.42 13.84 -3.81
CA LYS A 192 -7.08 13.96 -4.42
C LYS A 192 -5.99 13.06 -3.81
N THR A 193 -6.36 11.95 -3.18
CA THR A 193 -5.41 11.00 -2.62
C THR A 193 -4.87 10.04 -3.67
N LEU A 194 -3.59 9.71 -3.57
CA LEU A 194 -2.93 8.61 -4.27
C LEU A 194 -2.52 7.54 -3.24
N LEU A 195 -2.51 6.28 -3.64
CA LEU A 195 -2.01 5.18 -2.81
C LEU A 195 -0.48 5.16 -2.88
N ARG A 196 0.21 5.22 -1.73
CA ARG A 196 1.67 5.03 -1.66
C ARG A 196 2.01 3.56 -1.82
N ILE A 197 2.98 3.23 -2.65
CA ILE A 197 3.59 1.90 -2.71
C ILE A 197 5.05 2.07 -2.29
N VAL A 198 5.39 1.49 -1.14
CA VAL A 198 6.74 1.60 -0.57
C VAL A 198 7.65 0.64 -1.31
N THR A 199 8.69 1.18 -1.94
CA THR A 199 9.80 0.42 -2.53
C THR A 199 11.07 0.61 -1.70
N ASP A 200 12.08 -0.17 -2.05
CA ASP A 200 13.42 -0.19 -1.49
C ASP A 200 14.33 0.94 -1.97
N ALA A 201 13.94 1.69 -3.02
CA ALA A 201 14.71 2.82 -3.54
C ALA A 201 13.86 4.08 -3.78
N ASN A 202 12.81 3.97 -4.61
CA ASN A 202 12.07 5.13 -5.14
C ASN A 202 10.61 5.15 -4.67
N GLU A 203 10.01 6.33 -4.59
CA GLU A 203 8.57 6.43 -4.35
C GLU A 203 7.75 5.96 -5.55
N THR A 204 6.77 5.09 -5.30
CA THR A 204 5.77 4.71 -6.30
C THR A 204 4.39 5.13 -5.82
N TRP A 205 3.63 5.84 -6.67
CA TRP A 205 2.32 6.38 -6.34
C TRP A 205 1.26 5.89 -7.34
N CYS A 206 0.13 5.40 -6.83
CA CYS A 206 -0.90 4.74 -7.64
C CYS A 206 -2.25 5.46 -7.56
N ARG A 207 -2.90 5.64 -8.72
CA ARG A 207 -4.34 5.92 -8.83
C ARG A 207 -5.07 4.60 -9.18
N PRO A 208 -5.64 3.90 -8.19
CA PRO A 208 -6.54 2.78 -8.47
C PRO A 208 -7.91 3.29 -8.94
N PHE A 209 -8.64 2.44 -9.66
CA PHE A 209 -10.03 2.69 -10.05
C PHE A 209 -10.97 1.78 -9.28
N LYS A 210 -12.15 2.30 -8.94
CA LYS A 210 -13.18 1.57 -8.21
C LYS A 210 -14.28 1.08 -9.14
N TYR A 211 -14.65 -0.19 -9.01
CA TYR A 211 -15.73 -0.82 -9.76
C TYR A 211 -16.81 -1.37 -8.82
N LYS A 212 -18.07 -1.37 -9.28
CA LYS A 212 -19.20 -2.07 -8.67
C LYS A 212 -19.74 -3.10 -9.64
N CYS A 213 -19.81 -4.37 -9.24
CA CYS A 213 -20.48 -5.38 -10.06
C CYS A 213 -22.00 -5.15 -10.02
N ASN A 214 -22.64 -5.05 -11.18
CA ASN A 214 -24.08 -4.84 -11.26
C ASN A 214 -24.86 -6.12 -10.91
N ARG A 215 -24.31 -7.32 -11.20
CA ARG A 215 -24.84 -8.63 -10.78
C ARG A 215 -24.79 -8.83 -9.25
N CYS A 216 -23.62 -9.06 -8.66
CA CYS A 216 -23.50 -9.41 -7.23
C CYS A 216 -23.32 -8.21 -6.27
N LYS A 217 -23.46 -6.96 -6.75
CA LYS A 217 -23.33 -5.68 -6.00
C LYS A 217 -21.98 -5.40 -5.32
N HIS A 218 -21.05 -6.36 -5.31
CA HIS A 218 -19.71 -6.25 -4.73
C HIS A 218 -18.90 -5.08 -5.32
N GLU A 219 -18.21 -4.34 -4.44
CA GLU A 219 -17.36 -3.20 -4.80
C GLU A 219 -15.89 -3.49 -4.49
N PHE A 220 -15.03 -3.26 -5.49
CA PHE A 220 -13.60 -3.52 -5.42
C PHE A 220 -12.81 -2.44 -6.17
N GLU A 221 -11.56 -2.22 -5.76
CA GLU A 221 -10.60 -1.34 -6.40
C GLU A 221 -9.53 -2.14 -7.15
N THR A 222 -8.95 -1.57 -8.20
CA THR A 222 -8.00 -2.29 -9.08
C THR A 222 -6.68 -2.67 -8.41
N ASN A 223 -6.34 -2.04 -7.28
CA ASN A 223 -5.21 -2.40 -6.44
C ASN A 223 -5.52 -3.56 -5.47
N GLU A 224 -6.77 -4.02 -5.30
CA GLU A 224 -7.08 -5.06 -4.30
C GLU A 224 -6.53 -6.44 -4.67
N GLY A 225 -5.95 -7.13 -3.69
CA GLY A 225 -5.37 -8.47 -3.84
C GLY A 225 -6.24 -9.49 -4.57
N PRO A 226 -7.52 -9.67 -4.18
CA PRO A 226 -8.45 -10.56 -4.88
C PRO A 226 -8.71 -10.14 -6.33
N PHE A 227 -8.60 -8.86 -6.70
CA PHE A 227 -8.68 -8.43 -8.09
C PHE A 227 -7.37 -8.72 -8.84
N LEU A 228 -6.23 -8.26 -8.30
CA LEU A 228 -4.91 -8.49 -8.86
C LEU A 228 -4.61 -9.99 -9.11
N ALA A 229 -5.04 -10.87 -8.20
CA ALA A 229 -4.86 -12.31 -8.33
C ALA A 229 -5.60 -12.91 -9.55
N ASN A 230 -6.73 -12.31 -9.97
CA ASN A 230 -7.50 -12.71 -11.16
C ASN A 230 -6.97 -12.10 -12.47
N LEU A 231 -5.99 -11.19 -12.43
CA LEU A 231 -5.41 -10.61 -13.65
C LEU A 231 -4.46 -11.60 -14.35
N PRO A 232 -4.38 -11.58 -15.70
CA PRO A 232 -3.35 -12.27 -16.47
C PRO A 232 -1.95 -11.92 -15.95
N ALA A 233 -1.03 -12.90 -15.98
CA ALA A 233 0.29 -12.77 -15.36
C ALA A 233 1.08 -11.55 -15.86
N PHE A 234 1.00 -11.20 -17.15
CA PHE A 234 1.70 -10.04 -17.71
C PHE A 234 1.18 -8.71 -17.13
N ILE A 235 -0.15 -8.50 -17.10
CA ILE A 235 -0.78 -7.32 -16.48
C ILE A 235 -0.45 -7.26 -14.98
N ARG A 236 -0.58 -8.40 -14.28
CA ARG A 236 -0.31 -8.53 -12.85
C ARG A 236 1.15 -8.28 -12.46
N ASN A 237 2.08 -8.52 -13.38
CA ASN A 237 3.50 -8.31 -13.14
C ASN A 237 3.88 -6.82 -13.18
N GLN A 238 3.22 -6.01 -13.99
CA GLN A 238 3.43 -4.56 -14.07
C GLN A 238 3.07 -3.82 -12.77
N TYR A 239 2.12 -4.33 -11.97
CA TYR A 239 1.89 -3.77 -10.65
C TYR A 239 2.97 -4.25 -9.67
N PRO A 240 3.71 -3.36 -8.97
CA PRO A 240 4.88 -3.76 -8.17
C PRO A 240 4.54 -4.44 -6.85
N VAL A 241 3.27 -4.75 -6.54
CA VAL A 241 2.82 -5.37 -5.27
C VAL A 241 2.43 -6.84 -5.50
N ASP A 242 2.72 -7.72 -4.53
CA ASP A 242 2.20 -9.09 -4.53
C ASP A 242 0.71 -9.09 -4.12
N PRO A 243 -0.19 -9.77 -4.86
CA PRO A 243 -1.62 -9.82 -4.53
C PRO A 243 -1.93 -10.24 -3.09
N ARG A 244 -1.05 -11.00 -2.42
CA ARG A 244 -1.23 -11.44 -1.03
C ARG A 244 -1.07 -10.33 0.01
N TYR A 245 -0.35 -9.26 -0.31
CA TYR A 245 -0.11 -8.11 0.59
C TYR A 245 -0.95 -6.88 0.22
N ALA A 246 -1.64 -6.92 -0.92
CA ALA A 246 -2.54 -5.88 -1.40
C ALA A 246 -3.91 -5.88 -0.67
N LYS A 247 -3.89 -5.56 0.63
CA LYS A 247 -5.08 -5.54 1.49
C LYS A 247 -6.03 -4.38 1.17
N LYS A 248 -7.34 -4.65 1.18
CA LYS A 248 -8.40 -3.64 1.01
C LYS A 248 -8.41 -2.67 2.20
N GLY A 249 -8.39 -1.37 1.92
CA GLY A 249 -8.50 -0.31 2.93
C GLY A 249 -7.16 0.24 3.44
N ASN A 250 -6.03 -0.44 3.19
CA ASN A 250 -4.70 0.06 3.55
C ASN A 250 -4.35 1.33 2.74
N HIS A 251 -3.80 2.34 3.41
CA HIS A 251 -3.39 3.61 2.77
C HIS A 251 -2.04 3.52 2.04
N CYS A 252 -1.26 2.49 2.30
CA CYS A 252 -0.07 2.14 1.53
C CYS A 252 0.04 0.63 1.31
N HIS A 253 0.76 0.23 0.26
CA HIS A 253 1.13 -1.15 -0.01
C HIS A 253 2.66 -1.31 0.06
N LEU A 254 3.15 -2.52 0.34
CA LEU A 254 4.56 -2.86 0.15
C LEU A 254 4.79 -3.44 -1.25
N SER A 255 5.86 -3.01 -1.91
CA SER A 255 6.34 -3.60 -3.16
C SER A 255 6.80 -5.05 -3.01
N LYS A 256 7.02 -5.75 -4.12
CA LYS A 256 7.54 -7.12 -4.18
C LYS A 256 8.96 -7.24 -3.60
N SER A 257 9.80 -6.23 -3.75
CA SER A 257 11.13 -6.15 -3.12
C SER A 257 11.01 -5.94 -1.61
N ALA A 258 10.33 -4.87 -1.16
CA ALA A 258 10.11 -4.60 0.26
C ALA A 258 9.43 -5.78 0.99
N SER A 259 8.45 -6.43 0.35
CA SER A 259 7.77 -7.61 0.89
C SER A 259 8.67 -8.83 1.01
N ARG A 260 9.63 -9.03 0.09
CA ARG A 260 10.64 -10.10 0.19
C ARG A 260 11.59 -9.84 1.34
N ILE A 261 12.08 -8.60 1.46
CA ILE A 261 12.95 -8.16 2.57
C ILE A 261 12.23 -8.39 3.90
N MET A 262 11.01 -7.86 4.08
CA MET A 262 10.21 -8.07 5.29
C MET A 262 9.95 -9.56 5.57
N SER A 263 9.70 -10.38 4.55
CA SER A 263 9.55 -11.83 4.72
C SER A 263 10.84 -12.53 5.17
N MET A 264 12.00 -12.12 4.65
CA MET A 264 13.31 -12.63 5.06
C MET A 264 13.63 -12.25 6.51
N HIS A 265 13.38 -10.99 6.89
CA HIS A 265 13.55 -10.54 8.27
C HIS A 265 12.60 -11.28 9.22
N LYS A 266 11.34 -11.50 8.83
CA LYS A 266 10.42 -12.32 9.61
C LYS A 266 10.93 -13.75 9.77
N SER A 267 11.34 -14.43 8.70
CA SER A 267 11.85 -15.82 8.83
C SER A 267 13.13 -15.92 9.67
N ARG A 268 14.01 -14.91 9.62
CA ARG A 268 15.18 -14.83 10.52
C ARG A 268 14.76 -14.62 11.98
N PHE A 269 13.77 -13.76 12.24
CA PHE A 269 13.23 -13.55 13.59
C PHE A 269 12.53 -14.80 14.13
N ASP A 270 11.67 -15.44 13.33
CA ASP A 270 10.98 -16.69 13.70
C ASP A 270 12.00 -17.82 14.00
N LEU A 271 13.12 -17.90 13.27
CA LEU A 271 14.21 -18.84 13.55
C LEU A 271 14.95 -18.50 14.86
N TYR A 272 15.38 -17.25 15.04
CA TYR A 272 16.09 -16.81 16.24
C TYR A 272 15.25 -16.94 17.51
N PHE A 273 13.96 -16.63 17.42
CA PHE A 273 13.01 -16.77 18.52
C PHE A 273 12.78 -18.25 18.87
N ARG A 274 12.68 -19.13 17.87
CA ARG A 274 12.59 -20.59 18.09
C ARG A 274 13.87 -21.19 18.68
N SER A 275 15.05 -20.77 18.24
CA SER A 275 16.31 -21.24 18.84
C SER A 275 16.47 -20.72 20.28
N SER A 276 16.06 -19.47 20.55
CA SER A 276 16.13 -18.87 21.88
C SER A 276 15.14 -19.49 22.88
N LEU A 277 13.94 -19.86 22.43
CA LEU A 277 12.95 -20.59 23.26
C LEU A 277 13.25 -22.09 23.40
N GLY A 278 14.06 -22.67 22.50
CA GLY A 278 14.57 -24.04 22.63
C GLY A 278 15.67 -24.17 23.70
N ILE A 279 16.32 -23.06 24.06
CA ILE A 279 17.20 -22.98 25.22
C ILE A 279 16.31 -22.79 26.46
N SER A 280 16.40 -23.71 27.42
CA SER A 280 15.65 -23.63 28.67
C SER A 280 16.03 -22.36 29.44
N ILE A 281 15.11 -21.40 29.54
CA ILE A 281 15.36 -20.08 30.16
C ILE A 281 15.31 -20.20 31.69
N GLN A 282 16.29 -20.90 32.26
CA GLN A 282 16.46 -21.05 33.71
C GLN A 282 17.17 -19.86 34.38
N SER A 283 17.68 -18.89 33.61
CA SER A 283 18.30 -17.67 34.13
C SER A 283 17.75 -16.39 33.49
N SER A 284 17.46 -15.40 34.34
CA SER A 284 16.97 -14.07 33.95
C SER A 284 17.96 -13.28 33.08
N THR A 285 19.26 -13.51 33.26
CA THR A 285 20.34 -12.95 32.44
C THR A 285 20.16 -13.24 30.95
N THR A 286 19.68 -14.44 30.59
CA THR A 286 19.47 -14.84 29.20
C THR A 286 18.35 -14.02 28.53
N ALA A 287 17.28 -13.73 29.27
CA ALA A 287 16.17 -12.90 28.79
C ALA A 287 16.62 -11.44 28.53
N PHE A 288 17.42 -10.86 29.44
CA PHE A 288 18.01 -9.53 29.23
C PHE A 288 18.96 -9.49 28.03
N GLY A 289 19.72 -10.57 27.79
CA GLY A 289 20.54 -10.72 26.57
C GLY A 289 19.70 -10.65 25.29
N VAL A 290 18.62 -11.43 25.22
CA VAL A 290 17.69 -11.43 24.07
C VAL A 290 17.06 -10.04 23.86
N VAL A 291 16.59 -9.38 24.91
CA VAL A 291 16.01 -8.02 24.79
C VAL A 291 17.06 -7.03 24.29
N ARG A 292 18.27 -7.02 24.88
CA ARG A 292 19.35 -6.10 24.50
C ARG A 292 19.82 -6.29 23.05
N PHE A 293 19.78 -7.51 22.52
CA PHE A 293 20.20 -7.80 21.14
C PHE A 293 19.08 -7.57 20.12
N CYS A 294 17.82 -7.84 20.48
CA CYS A 294 16.68 -7.65 19.58
C CYS A 294 16.22 -6.19 19.48
N LEU A 295 16.35 -5.38 20.53
CA LEU A 295 15.82 -4.00 20.52
C LEU A 295 16.45 -3.11 19.43
N PRO A 296 17.79 -3.08 19.22
CA PRO A 296 18.39 -2.27 18.16
C PRO A 296 17.94 -2.74 16.77
N LEU A 297 17.95 -4.06 16.54
CA LEU A 297 17.48 -4.66 15.28
C LEU A 297 16.03 -4.30 14.96
N ILE A 298 15.14 -4.28 15.95
CA ILE A 298 13.73 -3.87 15.79
C ILE A 298 13.64 -2.37 15.49
N VAL A 299 14.39 -1.52 16.21
CA VAL A 299 14.37 -0.06 16.01
C VAL A 299 14.93 0.33 14.64
N GLU A 300 16.06 -0.24 14.21
CA GLU A 300 16.68 0.08 12.92
C GLU A 300 15.90 -0.51 11.73
N THR A 301 15.61 -1.81 11.74
CA THR A 301 15.03 -2.48 10.56
C THR A 301 13.51 -2.31 10.43
N LEU A 302 12.81 -2.02 11.53
CA LEU A 302 11.35 -1.94 11.57
C LEU A 302 10.83 -0.60 12.12
N GLY A 303 11.66 0.27 12.71
CA GLY A 303 11.24 1.60 13.18
C GLY A 303 10.43 2.41 12.15
N PRO A 304 10.90 2.58 10.91
CA PRO A 304 10.15 3.30 9.85
C PRO A 304 8.80 2.66 9.46
N TYR A 305 8.51 1.44 9.91
CA TYR A 305 7.33 0.65 9.55
C TYR A 305 6.41 0.31 10.75
N ILE A 306 6.92 0.31 11.98
CA ILE A 306 6.18 -0.12 13.19
C ILE A 306 5.22 0.95 13.71
N PHE A 307 5.63 2.22 13.70
CA PHE A 307 4.97 3.25 14.52
C PHE A 307 3.50 3.55 14.15
N SER A 308 3.03 3.23 12.93
CA SER A 308 1.65 3.51 12.50
C SER A 308 0.64 2.36 12.61
N GLU A 309 1.05 1.10 12.44
CA GLU A 309 0.12 -0.06 12.50
C GLU A 309 0.38 -1.02 13.69
N ILE A 310 1.57 -1.02 14.29
CA ILE A 310 1.96 -2.08 15.24
C ILE A 310 1.78 -1.64 16.71
N LEU A 311 1.88 -0.34 17.02
CA LEU A 311 1.59 0.19 18.37
C LEU A 311 0.12 0.06 18.79
N THR A 312 -0.81 -0.14 17.84
CA THR A 312 -2.23 -0.43 18.11
C THR A 312 -2.54 -1.93 18.23
N SER A 313 -1.55 -2.81 18.04
CA SER A 313 -1.70 -4.24 18.26
C SER A 313 -1.70 -4.55 19.76
N SER A 314 -2.77 -5.15 20.27
CA SER A 314 -2.86 -5.52 21.70
C SER A 314 -1.71 -6.43 22.13
N SER A 315 -1.24 -7.34 21.27
CA SER A 315 -0.09 -8.21 21.55
C SER A 315 1.21 -7.44 21.80
N VAL A 316 1.41 -6.31 21.12
CA VAL A 316 2.61 -5.46 21.31
C VAL A 316 2.43 -4.52 22.51
N ILE A 317 1.21 -4.05 22.77
CA ILE A 317 0.89 -3.35 24.03
C ILE A 317 1.16 -4.26 25.23
N THR A 318 0.72 -5.52 25.20
CA THR A 318 0.99 -6.50 26.26
C THR A 318 2.48 -6.83 26.37
N LEU A 319 3.22 -6.92 25.26
CA LEU A 319 4.67 -7.13 25.30
C LEU A 319 5.40 -5.94 25.95
N LEU A 320 5.02 -4.70 25.60
CA LEU A 320 5.57 -3.48 26.20
C LEU A 320 5.20 -3.36 27.67
N GLN A 321 3.97 -3.69 28.06
CA GLN A 321 3.53 -3.76 29.45
C GLN A 321 4.31 -4.80 30.25
N PHE A 322 4.58 -5.98 29.68
CA PHE A 322 5.40 -7.02 30.30
C PHE A 322 6.86 -6.57 30.47
N LEU A 323 7.46 -5.95 29.44
CA LEU A 323 8.82 -5.40 29.53
C LEU A 323 8.92 -4.27 30.57
N LEU A 324 7.93 -3.37 30.63
CA LEU A 324 7.84 -2.34 31.67
C LEU A 324 7.69 -2.96 33.07
N ALA A 325 6.86 -3.99 33.22
CA ALA A 325 6.72 -4.71 34.50
C ALA A 325 8.03 -5.36 34.95
N VAL A 326 8.77 -6.01 34.04
CA VAL A 326 10.10 -6.61 34.32
C VAL A 326 11.15 -5.55 34.67
N ILE A 327 11.14 -4.39 34.02
CA ILE A 327 12.03 -3.26 34.35
C ILE A 327 11.69 -2.72 35.75
N VAL A 328 10.41 -2.54 36.06
CA VAL A 328 9.96 -2.04 37.38
C VAL A 328 10.27 -3.04 38.49
N THR A 329 9.97 -4.34 38.33
CA THR A 329 10.28 -5.34 39.37
C THR A 329 11.78 -5.52 39.55
N GLY A 330 12.58 -5.49 38.48
CA GLY A 330 14.04 -5.50 38.57
C GLY A 330 14.62 -4.30 39.32
N ALA A 331 14.06 -3.10 39.09
CA ALA A 331 14.46 -1.89 39.82
C ALA A 331 14.07 -1.93 41.31
N GLN A 332 12.91 -2.49 41.65
CA GLN A 332 12.49 -2.67 43.05
C GLN A 332 13.33 -3.75 43.76
N ALA A 333 13.64 -4.86 43.08
CA ALA A 333 14.50 -5.93 43.62
C ALA A 333 15.88 -5.39 43.97
N LYS A 334 16.53 -4.66 43.06
CA LYS A 334 17.82 -4.01 43.37
C LYS A 334 17.70 -3.05 44.55
N LYS A 335 16.63 -2.24 44.61
CA LYS A 335 16.43 -1.29 45.72
C LYS A 335 16.21 -1.98 47.09
N ALA A 336 15.76 -3.24 47.10
CA ALA A 336 15.70 -4.06 48.31
C ALA A 336 17.05 -4.70 48.66
N GLU A 337 17.88 -5.01 47.66
CA GLU A 337 19.24 -5.53 47.83
C GLU A 337 20.22 -4.44 48.32
N ASP A 338 20.07 -3.20 47.83
CA ASP A 338 20.77 -2.00 48.32
C ASP A 338 20.29 -1.55 49.73
N ALA A 339 19.26 -2.18 50.32
CA ALA A 339 18.67 -1.81 51.62
C ALA A 339 19.24 -2.64 52.78
N GLU A 340 20.50 -2.36 53.15
CA GLU A 340 21.23 -3.07 54.19
C GLU A 340 20.45 -3.18 55.54
N PRO A 341 20.28 -4.39 56.11
CA PRO A 341 19.53 -4.58 57.34
C PRO A 341 20.30 -4.01 58.54
N LYS A 342 19.79 -2.92 59.12
CA LYS A 342 20.38 -2.29 60.31
C LYS A 342 20.49 -3.28 61.48
N LYS A 343 21.72 -3.67 61.77
CA LYS A 343 22.09 -4.59 62.85
C LYS A 343 21.54 -4.10 64.21
N PRO A 344 20.81 -4.92 64.98
CA PRO A 344 20.24 -4.50 66.25
C PRO A 344 21.34 -4.23 67.30
N PRO A 345 21.16 -3.25 68.20
CA PRO A 345 22.16 -2.90 69.20
C PRO A 345 22.22 -3.94 70.32
N THR A 346 23.35 -4.62 70.46
CA THR A 346 23.66 -5.46 71.62
C THR A 346 23.70 -4.63 72.90
N LYS A 347 22.90 -5.02 73.91
CA LYS A 347 23.04 -4.59 75.30
C LYS A 347 23.50 -5.78 76.15
N ALA A 348 24.29 -5.51 77.18
CA ALA A 348 24.80 -6.51 78.11
C ALA A 348 23.74 -6.90 79.16
N LEU A 349 23.99 -8.04 79.83
CA LEU A 349 23.24 -8.48 81.02
C LEU A 349 23.49 -7.55 82.20
N ASP A 350 22.53 -7.51 83.14
CA ASP A 350 22.84 -7.85 84.53
C ASP A 350 21.60 -8.52 85.20
N VAL A 351 21.76 -9.06 86.41
CA VAL A 351 20.98 -10.21 86.93
C VAL A 351 20.15 -9.90 88.18
N LEU A 352 19.05 -10.66 88.39
CA LEU A 352 18.34 -11.07 89.64
C LEU A 352 16.80 -11.13 89.38
N SER A 353 16.15 -12.31 89.30
CA SER A 353 15.58 -13.13 90.40
C SER A 353 14.38 -12.46 91.11
N ASP A 354 13.14 -12.97 91.13
CA ASP A 354 12.54 -14.26 90.68
C ASP A 354 11.13 -13.97 90.05
N SER A 355 10.07 -14.81 89.96
CA SER A 355 9.70 -16.11 90.56
C SER A 355 8.63 -16.89 89.75
N GLU A 356 8.12 -17.97 90.37
CA GLU A 356 7.16 -18.98 89.86
C GLU A 356 5.77 -18.46 89.44
N SER A 357 5.20 -19.02 88.35
CA SER A 357 3.99 -19.88 88.43
C SER A 357 3.71 -20.60 87.09
N SER A 358 2.90 -21.66 87.14
CA SER A 358 2.63 -22.61 86.06
C SER A 358 1.55 -22.17 85.06
N GLY A 359 1.66 -22.62 83.82
CA GLY A 359 0.58 -22.60 82.82
C GLY A 359 0.96 -23.37 81.57
N ASP A 360 0.39 -24.55 81.38
CA ASP A 360 0.44 -25.32 80.12
C ASP A 360 -0.52 -24.69 79.09
N ASP A 361 -0.24 -24.86 77.81
CA ASP A 361 -1.22 -25.18 76.75
C ASP A 361 -0.48 -25.43 75.42
N ASP A 362 -0.91 -26.43 74.66
CA ASP A 362 -0.41 -26.76 73.31
C ASP A 362 -1.07 -25.85 72.25
N ASP A 363 -0.37 -25.56 71.13
CA ASP A 363 -1.07 -25.38 69.84
C ASP A 363 -0.14 -25.63 68.62
N ASP A 364 -0.72 -26.08 67.51
CA ASP A 364 -0.04 -26.61 66.31
C ASP A 364 -0.20 -25.69 65.09
N ASP A 365 0.89 -25.06 64.64
CA ASP A 365 0.86 -24.02 63.59
C ASP A 365 1.67 -24.41 62.33
N SER A 366 1.11 -25.35 61.57
CA SER A 366 1.60 -25.75 60.24
C SER A 366 1.16 -24.76 59.14
N PRO A 367 2.08 -24.25 58.28
CA PRO A 367 1.76 -23.16 57.36
C PRO A 367 0.85 -23.58 56.18
N PRO A 368 -0.11 -22.73 55.76
CA PRO A 368 -1.15 -23.10 54.79
C PRO A 368 -0.66 -23.12 53.33
N THR A 369 -0.92 -24.24 52.64
CA THR A 369 -0.74 -24.36 51.18
C THR A 369 -1.91 -23.76 50.40
N PHE A 370 -1.64 -22.87 49.44
CA PHE A 370 -2.66 -22.10 48.71
C PHE A 370 -2.86 -22.60 47.27
N GLU A 371 -3.98 -23.27 46.98
CA GLU A 371 -4.30 -23.78 45.63
C GLU A 371 -4.90 -22.72 44.68
N TRP A 372 -4.66 -22.89 43.37
CA TRP A 372 -4.98 -21.89 42.32
C TRP A 372 -5.94 -22.37 41.21
N THR A 373 -6.67 -23.47 41.43
CA THR A 373 -7.26 -24.29 40.33
C THR A 373 -8.69 -23.92 39.89
N THR A 374 -9.41 -23.06 40.62
CA THR A 374 -10.89 -22.95 40.50
C THR A 374 -11.42 -22.02 39.40
N ILE A 375 -10.62 -21.13 38.80
CA ILE A 375 -11.13 -20.00 38.00
C ILE A 375 -11.42 -20.33 36.52
N ILE A 376 -10.83 -21.38 35.93
CA ILE A 376 -10.83 -21.59 34.46
C ILE A 376 -12.13 -22.21 33.90
N LYS A 377 -13.00 -22.83 34.72
CA LYS A 377 -14.16 -23.62 34.23
C LYS A 377 -15.43 -22.83 33.84
N LYS A 378 -15.46 -21.49 33.89
CA LYS A 378 -16.70 -20.70 33.67
C LYS A 378 -16.84 -19.93 32.34
N SER A 379 -15.85 -19.93 31.45
CA SER A 379 -15.89 -19.10 30.22
C SER A 379 -16.13 -19.86 28.90
N LEU A 380 -16.57 -21.12 28.95
CA LEU A 380 -16.59 -22.01 27.76
C LEU A 380 -17.98 -22.64 27.45
N VAL A 381 -19.07 -21.92 27.74
CA VAL A 381 -20.46 -22.32 27.38
C VAL A 381 -21.27 -21.13 26.85
N ALA A 382 -20.90 -20.59 25.66
CA ALA A 382 -21.68 -19.52 25.01
C ALA A 382 -21.38 -19.34 23.49
N SER A 383 -21.64 -20.33 22.62
CA SER A 383 -21.81 -20.12 21.15
C SER A 383 -22.13 -21.40 20.35
N THR A 384 -23.24 -22.08 20.65
CA THR A 384 -23.81 -23.07 19.71
C THR A 384 -24.71 -22.36 18.68
N PRO A 385 -24.45 -22.47 17.37
CA PRO A 385 -25.36 -21.93 16.35
C PRO A 385 -26.62 -22.79 16.26
N LYS A 386 -27.79 -22.15 16.12
CA LYS A 386 -29.06 -22.86 15.90
C LYS A 386 -29.06 -23.57 14.52
N PRO A 387 -29.64 -24.77 14.40
CA PRO A 387 -29.91 -25.38 13.10
C PRO A 387 -30.92 -24.54 12.31
N VAL A 388 -30.77 -24.51 10.99
CA VAL A 388 -31.70 -23.87 10.06
C VAL A 388 -32.73 -24.91 9.59
N GLU A 389 -34.01 -24.54 9.55
CA GLU A 389 -35.09 -25.45 9.11
C GLU A 389 -35.06 -25.71 7.59
N ASP A 390 -34.95 -26.97 7.18
CA ASP A 390 -35.12 -27.39 5.78
C ASP A 390 -36.59 -27.34 5.33
N LYS A 391 -36.98 -26.27 4.63
CA LYS A 391 -38.32 -26.17 4.02
C LYS A 391 -38.36 -26.76 2.61
N LYS A 392 -38.75 -28.04 2.54
CA LYS A 392 -39.12 -28.75 1.30
C LYS A 392 -40.16 -27.99 0.47
N LYS A 393 -39.79 -27.60 -0.75
CA LYS A 393 -40.69 -27.42 -1.91
C LYS A 393 -39.93 -27.87 -3.16
N SER A 394 -40.17 -29.07 -3.69
CA SER A 394 -41.32 -29.48 -4.52
C SER A 394 -41.16 -29.08 -6.00
N LEU A 395 -40.75 -30.07 -6.81
CA LEU A 395 -41.16 -30.32 -8.20
C LEU A 395 -41.47 -29.11 -9.11
N LEU A 396 -40.63 -28.93 -10.13
CA LEU A 396 -41.09 -28.55 -11.48
C LEU A 396 -40.16 -29.16 -12.54
N THR A 397 -40.74 -29.56 -13.67
CA THR A 397 -40.10 -30.41 -14.69
C THR A 397 -39.30 -29.61 -15.71
N ALA A 398 -38.14 -30.11 -16.10
CA ALA A 398 -37.35 -29.57 -17.20
C ALA A 398 -37.79 -30.19 -18.54
N PRO A 399 -38.21 -29.40 -19.55
CA PRO A 399 -38.50 -29.91 -20.88
C PRO A 399 -37.19 -30.26 -21.62
N LYS A 400 -37.17 -31.40 -22.33
CA LYS A 400 -36.07 -31.78 -23.23
C LYS A 400 -36.09 -30.88 -24.47
N SER A 401 -35.02 -30.14 -24.74
CA SER A 401 -34.78 -29.51 -26.05
C SER A 401 -33.92 -30.42 -26.95
N PRO A 402 -34.04 -30.33 -28.29
CA PRO A 402 -33.45 -31.31 -29.20
C PRO A 402 -31.94 -31.14 -29.40
N ARG A 403 -31.28 -32.27 -29.65
CA ARG A 403 -29.83 -32.40 -29.87
C ARG A 403 -29.46 -32.04 -31.32
N THR A 404 -29.26 -30.77 -31.61
CA THR A 404 -28.78 -30.33 -32.94
C THR A 404 -27.29 -30.68 -33.11
N THR A 405 -27.01 -31.65 -33.97
CA THR A 405 -25.66 -31.98 -34.45
C THR A 405 -25.18 -30.95 -35.48
N MET A 406 -23.95 -30.46 -35.34
CA MET A 406 -23.22 -29.76 -36.41
C MET A 406 -21.86 -30.46 -36.64
N PRO A 407 -21.32 -30.47 -37.88
CA PRO A 407 -20.04 -31.13 -38.17
C PRO A 407 -18.85 -30.36 -37.57
N GLY A 408 -17.74 -31.06 -37.34
CA GLY A 408 -16.55 -30.48 -36.74
C GLY A 408 -15.65 -29.71 -37.71
N SER A 409 -14.89 -28.76 -37.16
CA SER A 409 -13.68 -28.20 -37.79
C SER A 409 -12.63 -27.97 -36.71
N THR A 410 -11.78 -28.97 -36.48
CA THR A 410 -10.67 -28.90 -35.51
C THR A 410 -9.40 -28.39 -36.18
N SER A 411 -9.20 -27.07 -36.19
CA SER A 411 -7.89 -26.47 -36.48
C SER A 411 -7.08 -26.28 -35.18
N LEU A 412 -6.21 -27.25 -34.89
CA LEU A 412 -5.27 -27.17 -33.77
C LEU A 412 -4.05 -26.33 -34.16
N LEU A 413 -4.13 -25.01 -33.95
CA LEU A 413 -2.98 -24.11 -34.03
C LEU A 413 -2.00 -24.36 -32.86
N ARG A 414 -1.17 -25.39 -33.01
CA ARG A 414 -0.03 -25.66 -32.13
C ARG A 414 1.00 -24.55 -32.32
N TRP A 415 1.08 -23.64 -31.35
CA TRP A 415 2.23 -22.74 -31.22
C TRP A 415 3.48 -23.58 -30.95
N THR A 416 4.45 -23.49 -31.86
CA THR A 416 5.82 -23.99 -31.66
C THR A 416 6.73 -22.78 -31.50
N SER A 417 7.53 -22.77 -30.44
CA SER A 417 8.54 -21.72 -30.24
C SER A 417 9.69 -21.91 -31.23
N PRO A 418 10.18 -20.85 -31.90
CA PRO A 418 11.38 -20.96 -32.71
C PRO A 418 12.61 -21.18 -31.82
N THR A 419 13.34 -22.26 -32.04
CA THR A 419 14.71 -22.43 -31.57
C THR A 419 15.63 -21.53 -32.40
N THR A 420 16.40 -20.67 -31.74
CA THR A 420 17.44 -19.87 -32.41
C THR A 420 18.78 -20.57 -32.21
N ASP A 421 19.23 -21.29 -33.23
CA ASP A 421 20.55 -21.92 -33.22
C ASP A 421 21.68 -20.90 -33.35
N GLN A 422 22.84 -21.25 -32.80
CA GLN A 422 24.07 -20.46 -32.90
C GLN A 422 24.84 -20.81 -34.18
N ALA A 423 25.23 -19.81 -34.98
CA ALA A 423 26.26 -19.97 -35.99
C ALA A 423 27.02 -18.66 -36.25
N LEU A 424 28.33 -18.71 -35.97
CA LEU A 424 29.43 -18.06 -36.69
C LEU A 424 29.29 -16.58 -37.12
N CYS A 425 30.04 -15.73 -36.45
CA CYS A 425 30.77 -14.63 -37.10
C CYS A 425 32.24 -14.69 -36.66
N SER A 426 33.18 -14.35 -37.55
CA SER A 426 34.63 -14.55 -37.34
C SER A 426 35.37 -13.22 -37.24
N SER A 427 35.98 -12.95 -36.08
CA SER A 427 37.05 -11.96 -35.86
C SER A 427 37.65 -12.13 -34.47
#